data_AF-A0A7I7Q364-F1
#
_entry.id   AF-A0A7I7Q364-F1
#
_cell.length_a   1.000
_cell.length_b   1.000
_cell.length_c   1.000
_cell.angle_alpha   90.00
_cell.angle_beta   90.00
_cell.angle_gamma   90.00
#
_symmetry.space_group_name_H-M   'P 1'
#
loop_
_entity.id
_entity.type
_entity.pdbx_description
1 polymer ?
#
loop_
_entity_poly.entity_id
_entity_poly.type
_entity_poly.pdbx_seq_one_letter_code
_entity_poly.pdbx_strand_id
1 'polypeptide(L)'
;MDKDGIYAVGTDIVPGIYSSGGPIGNGTCYWKRTSNPDGALIDNSLTKKPQVVKIDPTDKAFKTDGCQPWQLTPDAAAPADVPGPVAGAQLQGTMGTLNGLLGPNGMRVPGT
;
A
#
# COMPACT_ATOMS: atom_id res chain seq x y z
N MET A 1 11.86 5.08 -4.30
CA MET A 1 12.39 5.06 -5.68
C MET A 1 12.01 6.38 -6.31
N ASP A 2 12.98 7.24 -6.56
CA ASP A 2 12.82 8.66 -6.91
C ASP A 2 12.88 8.97 -8.41
N LYS A 3 13.23 7.97 -9.24
CA LYS A 3 13.38 8.13 -10.69
C LYS A 3 12.94 6.89 -11.47
N ASP A 4 12.76 7.10 -12.77
CA ASP A 4 12.53 6.01 -13.71
C ASP A 4 13.74 5.09 -13.80
N GLY A 5 13.50 3.81 -14.07
CA GLY A 5 14.58 2.82 -14.13
C GLY A 5 14.12 1.39 -13.96
N ILE A 6 15.10 0.51 -13.88
CA ILE A 6 14.96 -0.91 -13.52
C ILE A 6 15.71 -1.09 -12.21
N TYR A 7 15.02 -1.64 -11.22
CA TYR A 7 15.54 -1.88 -9.87
C TYR A 7 15.57 -3.37 -9.61
N ALA A 8 16.75 -3.93 -9.30
CA ALA A 8 16.92 -5.30 -8.87
C ALA A 8 16.40 -5.48 -7.44
N VAL A 9 15.47 -6.42 -7.25
CA VAL A 9 14.87 -6.69 -5.95
C VAL A 9 15.88 -7.43 -5.07
N GLY A 10 16.00 -7.00 -3.81
CA GLY A 10 17.01 -7.47 -2.85
C GLY A 10 18.37 -6.80 -3.00
N THR A 11 18.60 -5.98 -4.04
CA THR A 11 19.85 -5.23 -4.23
C THR A 11 19.58 -3.71 -4.24
N ASP A 12 18.81 -3.23 -5.21
CA ASP A 12 18.50 -1.80 -5.35
C ASP A 12 17.30 -1.39 -4.49
N ILE A 13 16.36 -2.31 -4.29
CA ILE A 13 15.13 -2.12 -3.52
C ILE A 13 14.83 -3.36 -2.69
N VAL A 14 14.19 -3.18 -1.53
CA VAL A 14 13.74 -4.30 -0.69
C VAL A 14 12.36 -4.78 -1.12
N PRO A 15 11.99 -6.05 -0.87
CA PRO A 15 10.61 -6.51 -1.01
C PRO A 15 9.66 -5.73 -0.10
N GLY A 16 8.43 -5.51 -0.54
CA GLY A 16 7.43 -4.78 0.24
C GLY A 16 6.30 -4.22 -0.60
N ILE A 17 5.39 -3.48 0.03
CA ILE A 17 4.33 -2.75 -0.67
C ILE A 17 4.81 -1.33 -0.95
N TYR A 18 4.66 -0.91 -2.20
CA TYR A 18 5.03 0.42 -2.66
C TYR A 18 3.81 1.15 -3.18
N SER A 19 3.74 2.44 -2.91
CA SER A 19 2.71 3.35 -3.42
C SER A 19 3.34 4.45 -4.26
N SER A 20 2.70 4.80 -5.37
CA SER A 20 3.03 5.96 -6.20
C SER A 20 1.78 6.79 -6.46
N GLY A 21 1.95 8.12 -6.49
CA GLY A 21 0.90 9.07 -6.87
C GLY A 21 0.39 8.91 -8.31
N GLY A 22 0.99 8.04 -9.12
CA GLY A 22 0.59 7.78 -10.50
C GLY A 22 1.45 8.56 -11.50
N PRO A 23 0.90 9.01 -12.65
CA PRO A 23 1.70 9.67 -13.69
C PRO A 23 2.29 11.01 -13.24
N ILE A 24 3.46 11.36 -13.79
CA ILE A 24 3.97 12.73 -13.73
C ILE A 24 3.16 13.63 -14.67
N GLY A 25 2.56 14.69 -14.14
CA GLY A 25 1.73 15.62 -14.91
C GLY A 25 0.57 14.91 -15.63
N ASN A 26 0.39 15.22 -16.92
CA ASN A 26 -0.66 14.64 -17.76
C ASN A 26 -0.21 13.36 -18.50
N GLY A 27 0.93 12.79 -18.11
CA GLY A 27 1.52 11.60 -18.74
C GLY A 27 0.82 10.29 -18.38
N THR A 28 1.58 9.20 -18.48
CA THR A 28 1.17 7.85 -18.05
C THR A 28 2.26 7.25 -17.19
N CYS A 29 1.85 6.58 -16.11
CA CYS A 29 2.74 5.80 -15.27
C CYS A 29 2.72 4.35 -15.76
N TYR A 30 3.87 3.85 -16.15
CA TYR A 30 4.07 2.45 -16.47
C TYR A 30 4.94 1.77 -15.41
N TRP A 31 4.58 0.55 -15.05
CA TRP A 31 5.45 -0.31 -14.26
C TRP A 31 5.30 -1.77 -14.67
N LYS A 32 6.34 -2.56 -14.39
CA LYS A 32 6.28 -4.03 -14.46
C LYS A 32 7.14 -4.71 -13.42
N ARG A 33 6.73 -5.91 -13.02
CA ARG A 33 7.45 -6.86 -12.18
C ARG A 33 7.89 -8.05 -13.02
N THR A 34 9.09 -8.56 -12.77
CA THR A 34 9.62 -9.75 -13.46
C THR A 34 10.16 -10.76 -12.45
N SER A 35 10.07 -12.06 -12.73
CA SER A 35 10.45 -13.15 -11.83
C SER A 35 11.89 -13.62 -12.04
N ASN A 36 12.43 -14.30 -11.03
CA ASN A 36 13.65 -15.10 -11.17
C ASN A 36 13.33 -16.50 -11.73
N PRO A 37 14.32 -17.21 -12.32
CA PRO A 37 15.60 -16.67 -12.81
C PRO A 37 15.49 -16.00 -14.19
N ASP A 38 14.46 -16.36 -14.96
CA ASP A 38 14.39 -16.07 -16.40
C ASP A 38 13.87 -14.66 -16.75
N GLY A 39 13.46 -13.86 -15.75
CA GLY A 39 12.91 -12.53 -15.98
C GLY A 39 11.51 -12.53 -16.58
N ALA A 40 10.75 -13.62 -16.40
CA ALA A 40 9.38 -13.72 -16.92
C ALA A 40 8.50 -12.62 -16.31
N LEU A 41 7.57 -12.10 -17.10
CA LEU A 41 6.64 -11.06 -16.64
C LEU A 41 5.73 -11.62 -15.55
N ILE A 42 5.71 -10.97 -14.39
CA ILE A 42 4.76 -11.28 -13.30
C ILE A 42 3.51 -10.45 -13.47
N ASP A 43 3.68 -9.13 -13.57
CA ASP A 43 2.58 -8.18 -13.66
C ASP A 43 3.06 -6.86 -14.25
N ASN A 44 2.15 -6.09 -14.83
CA ASN A 44 2.40 -4.76 -15.34
C ASN A 44 1.13 -3.92 -15.43
N SER A 45 1.30 -2.60 -15.44
CA SER A 45 0.20 -1.67 -15.64
C SER A 45 0.68 -0.42 -16.38
N LEU A 46 -0.20 0.12 -17.22
CA LEU A 46 -0.07 1.43 -17.84
C LEU A 46 -1.30 2.25 -17.44
N THR A 47 -1.09 3.30 -16.66
CA THR A 47 -2.20 3.97 -15.96
C THR A 47 -2.07 5.50 -15.93
N LYS A 48 -3.20 6.15 -15.73
CA LYS A 48 -3.31 7.59 -15.40
C LYS A 48 -3.74 7.84 -13.95
N LYS A 49 -3.71 6.79 -13.11
CA LYS A 49 -4.19 6.81 -11.72
C LYS A 49 -3.05 6.46 -10.76
N PRO A 50 -3.18 6.78 -9.45
CA PRO A 50 -2.29 6.29 -8.41
C PRO A 50 -2.18 4.75 -8.42
N GLN A 51 -1.05 4.22 -7.96
CA GLN A 51 -0.77 2.79 -7.99
C GLN A 51 -0.25 2.30 -6.64
N VAL A 52 -0.63 1.08 -6.29
CA VAL A 52 -0.08 0.32 -5.16
C VAL A 52 0.38 -1.02 -5.71
N VAL A 53 1.61 -1.39 -5.43
CA VAL A 53 2.24 -2.61 -5.95
C VAL A 53 2.94 -3.34 -4.81
N LYS A 54 2.61 -4.62 -4.64
CA LYS A 54 3.41 -5.53 -3.82
C LYS A 54 4.58 -6.04 -4.66
N ILE A 55 5.80 -5.95 -4.13
CA ILE A 55 7.01 -6.53 -4.71
C ILE A 55 7.42 -7.68 -3.78
N ASP A 56 7.35 -8.91 -4.28
CA ASP A 56 7.66 -10.10 -3.49
C ASP A 56 9.17 -10.40 -3.50
N PRO A 57 9.71 -11.12 -2.50
CA PRO A 57 11.13 -11.51 -2.46
C PRO A 57 11.59 -12.37 -3.65
N THR A 58 10.65 -13.03 -4.32
CA THR A 58 10.91 -13.88 -5.49
C THR A 58 11.03 -13.09 -6.80
N ASP A 59 10.65 -11.82 -6.79
CA ASP A 59 10.81 -10.94 -7.93
C ASP A 59 12.29 -10.73 -8.24
N LYS A 60 12.60 -10.66 -9.52
CA LYS A 60 13.93 -10.33 -10.03
C LYS A 60 14.12 -8.81 -10.11
N ALA A 61 13.16 -8.13 -10.74
CA ALA A 61 13.27 -6.71 -11.00
C ALA A 61 11.92 -6.01 -11.10
N PHE A 62 11.91 -4.75 -10.68
CA PHE A 62 10.83 -3.80 -10.86
C PHE A 62 11.27 -2.71 -11.83
N LYS A 63 10.54 -2.53 -12.93
CA LYS A 63 10.75 -1.41 -13.86
C LYS A 63 9.64 -0.40 -13.66
N THR A 64 9.99 0.88 -13.66
CA THR A 64 9.02 2.00 -13.65
C THR A 64 9.45 3.10 -14.62
N ASP A 65 8.46 3.75 -15.23
CA ASP A 65 8.64 4.82 -16.21
C ASP A 65 7.46 5.82 -16.13
N GLY A 66 7.76 7.12 -16.06
CA GLY A 66 6.75 8.17 -16.01
C GLY A 66 5.89 8.19 -14.75
N CYS A 67 6.33 7.53 -13.67
CA CYS A 67 5.62 7.47 -12.41
C CYS A 67 6.19 8.50 -11.41
N GLN A 68 5.32 9.10 -10.61
CA GLN A 68 5.73 9.80 -9.40
C GLN A 68 6.52 8.85 -8.47
N PRO A 69 7.40 9.37 -7.59
CA PRO A 69 8.25 8.55 -6.74
C PRO A 69 7.49 7.46 -5.99
N TRP A 70 8.02 6.25 -6.01
CA TRP A 70 7.49 5.12 -5.24
C TRP A 70 7.99 5.17 -3.81
N GLN A 71 7.06 5.14 -2.86
CA GLN A 71 7.34 5.09 -1.43
C GLN A 71 7.02 3.70 -0.90
N LEU A 72 7.95 3.10 -0.15
CA LEU A 72 7.68 1.89 0.60
C LEU A 72 6.66 2.25 1.68
N THR A 73 5.51 1.57 1.72
CA THR A 73 4.45 1.81 2.70
C THR A 73 4.67 0.88 3.91
N PRO A 74 5.25 1.37 5.02
CA PRO A 74 5.66 0.52 6.15
C PRO A 74 4.46 -0.12 6.86
N ASP A 75 3.32 0.59 6.89
CA ASP A 75 2.08 0.14 7.52
C ASP A 75 1.25 -0.83 6.67
N ALA A 76 1.61 -1.01 5.38
CA ALA A 76 0.94 -1.95 4.49
C ALA A 76 1.72 -3.25 4.29
N ALA A 77 2.90 -3.40 4.89
CA ALA A 77 3.41 -4.73 5.15
C ALA A 77 2.33 -5.43 5.97
N ALA A 78 1.62 -6.40 5.36
CA ALA A 78 0.77 -7.30 6.10
C ALA A 78 1.58 -7.72 7.33
N PRO A 79 1.07 -7.53 8.56
CA PRO A 79 1.82 -7.92 9.74
C PRO A 79 2.21 -9.38 9.53
N ALA A 80 3.50 -9.63 9.37
CA ALA A 80 3.99 -10.99 9.40
C ALA A 80 3.57 -11.51 10.78
N ASP A 81 2.63 -12.45 10.78
CA ASP A 81 2.24 -13.20 11.96
C ASP A 81 1.52 -12.39 13.06
N VAL A 82 0.35 -11.81 12.76
CA VAL A 82 -0.67 -11.63 13.81
C VAL A 82 -1.61 -12.84 13.81
N PRO A 83 -1.60 -13.70 14.86
CA PRO A 83 -2.64 -14.69 15.03
C PRO A 83 -4.00 -13.99 14.98
N GLY A 84 -4.92 -14.53 14.17
CA GLY A 84 -6.25 -13.99 13.88
C GLY A 84 -7.06 -13.36 15.04
N PRO A 85 -6.94 -13.75 16.33
CA PRO A 85 -7.70 -13.08 17.40
C PRO A 85 -7.38 -11.60 17.62
N VAL A 86 -6.16 -11.10 17.36
CA VAL A 86 -5.81 -9.70 17.73
C VAL A 86 -6.27 -8.66 16.70
N ALA A 87 -6.28 -9.02 15.41
CA ALA A 87 -6.78 -8.13 14.35
C ALA A 87 -8.30 -7.86 14.50
N GLY A 88 -9.07 -8.90 14.88
CA GLY A 88 -10.50 -8.76 15.16
C GLY A 88 -10.79 -7.86 16.36
N ALA A 89 -10.02 -8.01 17.44
CA ALA A 89 -10.20 -7.22 18.66
C ALA A 89 -9.92 -5.72 18.45
N GLN A 90 -8.92 -5.37 17.64
CA GLN A 90 -8.55 -3.97 17.39
C GLN A 90 -9.58 -3.24 16.53
N LEU A 91 -10.17 -3.91 15.54
CA LEU A 91 -11.28 -3.37 14.74
C LEU A 91 -12.57 -3.24 15.56
N GLN A 92 -12.87 -4.20 16.44
CA GLN A 92 -14.04 -4.13 17.31
C GLN A 92 -13.93 -3.01 18.36
N GLY A 93 -12.75 -2.82 18.95
CA GLY A 93 -12.50 -1.75 19.92
C GLY A 93 -12.64 -0.36 19.32
N THR A 94 -12.07 -0.16 18.12
CA THR A 94 -12.15 1.12 17.38
C THR A 94 -13.56 1.44 16.90
N MET A 95 -14.33 0.43 16.45
CA MET A 95 -15.73 0.61 16.05
C MET A 95 -16.64 0.88 17.26
N GLY A 96 -16.34 0.28 18.41
CA GLY A 96 -17.02 0.56 19.68
C GLY A 96 -16.81 2.00 20.18
N THR A 97 -15.63 2.58 19.96
CA THR A 97 -15.35 3.98 20.31
C THR A 97 -16.06 4.95 19.36
N LEU A 98 -16.11 4.64 18.07
CA LEU A 98 -16.84 5.43 17.07
C LEU A 98 -18.36 5.41 17.33
N ASN A 99 -18.93 4.25 17.67
CA ASN A 99 -20.35 4.14 18.04
C ASN A 99 -20.68 4.81 19.38
N GLY A 100 -19.73 4.85 20.33
CA GLY A 100 -19.89 5.58 21.59
C GLY A 100 -19.88 7.11 21.44
N LEU A 101 -19.21 7.62 20.41
CA LEU A 101 -19.15 9.06 20.08
C LEU A 101 -20.36 9.55 19.28
N LEU A 102 -21.24 8.65 18.83
CA LEU A 102 -22.45 8.97 18.05
C LEU A 102 -23.76 8.70 18.81
N GLY A 103 -23.68 8.42 20.13
CA GLY A 103 -24.87 8.31 20.99
C GLY A 103 -25.60 9.66 21.13
N PRO A 104 -26.95 9.68 21.09
CA PRO A 104 -27.71 10.92 21.10
C PRO A 104 -27.51 11.67 22.43
N ASN A 105 -27.26 12.98 22.30
CA ASN A 105 -27.25 13.94 23.40
C ASN A 105 -28.61 13.96 24.12
N GLY A 106 -28.82 13.01 25.04
CA GLY A 106 -29.92 12.98 25.98
C GLY A 106 -29.50 13.53 27.33
N MET A 107 -29.24 14.84 27.42
CA MET A 107 -28.98 15.50 28.71
C MET A 107 -30.22 16.25 29.20
N ARG A 108 -30.90 15.60 30.15
CA ARG A 108 -31.82 16.12 31.17
C ARG A 108 -31.81 17.64 31.37
N VAL A 109 -32.99 18.25 31.27
CA VAL A 109 -33.33 19.52 31.94
C VAL A 109 -33.50 19.27 33.45
N PRO A 110 -32.73 19.92 34.33
CA PRO A 110 -33.04 19.95 35.76
C PRO A 110 -34.15 20.97 35.99
N GLY A 111 -35.23 20.54 36.65
CA GLY A 111 -36.28 21.44 37.10
C GLY A 111 -35.82 22.32 38.26
N THR A 112 -36.27 23.57 38.22
CA THR A 112 -36.76 24.39 39.35
C THR A 112 -37.65 25.47 38.78
#